data_AF-A0A820IZJ3-F1
#
_entry.id   AF-A0A820IZJ3-F1
#
_cell.length_a   1.000
_cell.length_b   1.000
_cell.length_c   1.000
_cell.angle_alpha   90.00
_cell.angle_beta   90.00
_cell.angle_gamma   90.00
#
_symmetry.space_group_name_H-M   'P 1'
#
loop_
_entity.id
_entity.type
_entity.pdbx_description
1 polymer ?
#
loop_
_entity_poly.entity_id
_entity_poly.type
_entity_poly.pdbx_seq_one_letter_code
_entity_poly.pdbx_strand_id
1 'polypeptide(L)'
;IIVNSLSGHFISESLKLLAPYGHFLELGKRDVYANSKLSLLSLRPGITFHVIDAVTLYNYYPEKVRTLLEYISDMCHQENFELLMPFKIFEPSQIQDAFATYTKATHIGKFVVRVCQSDQPLQLHNSHTRQQQQQQGLFV
;
A
#
# COMPACT_ATOMS: atom_id res chain seq x y z
N ILE A 1 5.29 9.96 -18.74
CA ILE A 1 5.42 8.99 -17.63
C ILE A 1 4.02 8.68 -17.13
N ILE A 2 3.72 7.43 -16.82
CA ILE A 2 2.50 7.02 -16.12
C ILE A 2 2.89 6.35 -14.82
N VAL A 3 2.26 6.76 -13.72
CA VAL A 3 2.32 6.07 -12.43
C VAL A 3 1.00 5.36 -12.23
N ASN A 4 1.00 4.04 -12.32
CA ASN A 4 -0.19 3.22 -12.26
C ASN A 4 -0.33 2.51 -10.90
N SER A 5 -1.57 2.40 -10.45
CA SER A 5 -1.97 1.55 -9.32
C SER A 5 -3.28 0.79 -9.59
N LEU A 6 -3.80 0.89 -10.82
CA LEU A 6 -5.00 0.20 -11.29
C LEU A 6 -4.64 -1.17 -11.88
N SER A 7 -5.60 -2.09 -11.89
CA SER A 7 -5.38 -3.50 -12.29
C SER A 7 -6.14 -3.93 -13.54
N GLY A 8 -5.76 -5.07 -14.10
CA GLY A 8 -6.44 -5.72 -15.20
C GLY A 8 -6.38 -4.88 -16.49
N HIS A 9 -7.53 -4.72 -17.15
CA HIS A 9 -7.61 -4.04 -18.45
C HIS A 9 -7.08 -2.59 -18.40
N PHE A 10 -7.12 -1.93 -17.24
CA PHE A 10 -6.57 -0.58 -17.08
C PHE A 10 -5.08 -0.48 -17.38
N ILE A 11 -4.29 -1.55 -17.17
CA ILE A 11 -2.87 -1.57 -17.54
C ILE A 11 -2.71 -1.44 -19.06
N SER A 12 -3.45 -2.25 -19.81
CA SER A 12 -3.39 -2.23 -21.28
C SER A 12 -3.90 -0.92 -21.87
N GLU A 13 -4.93 -0.31 -21.29
CA GLU A 13 -5.43 0.99 -21.74
C GLU A 13 -4.46 2.11 -21.40
N SER A 14 -3.89 2.10 -20.19
CA SER A 14 -2.93 3.12 -19.77
C SER A 14 -1.65 3.07 -20.62
N LEU A 15 -1.18 1.90 -21.02
CA LEU A 15 -0.02 1.76 -21.91
C LEU A 15 -0.21 2.45 -23.28
N LYS A 16 -1.44 2.50 -23.81
CA LYS A 16 -1.74 3.19 -25.08
C LYS A 16 -1.63 4.71 -24.96
N LEU A 17 -1.68 5.26 -23.74
CA LEU A 17 -1.58 6.69 -23.48
C LEU A 17 -0.13 7.19 -23.43
N LEU A 18 0.86 6.29 -23.39
CA LEU A 18 2.26 6.68 -23.37
C LEU A 18 2.73 7.14 -24.75
N ALA A 19 3.45 8.26 -24.76
CA ALA A 19 4.26 8.66 -25.90
C ALA A 19 5.38 7.63 -26.17
N PRO A 20 5.94 7.57 -27.40
CA PRO A 20 7.14 6.80 -27.68
C PRO A 20 8.25 7.04 -26.65
N TYR A 21 8.97 5.99 -26.27
CA TYR A 21 9.97 5.99 -25.19
C TYR A 21 9.44 6.39 -23.79
N GLY A 22 8.12 6.34 -23.59
CA GLY A 22 7.51 6.62 -22.30
C GLY A 22 7.85 5.57 -21.23
N HIS A 23 7.81 6.01 -19.96
CA HIS A 23 7.98 5.13 -18.80
C HIS A 23 6.64 4.84 -18.15
N PHE A 24 6.36 3.56 -17.97
CA PHE A 24 5.24 3.04 -17.21
C PHE A 24 5.75 2.55 -15.85
N LEU A 25 5.26 3.14 -14.76
CA LEU A 25 5.65 2.80 -13.38
C LEU A 25 4.47 2.12 -12.68
N GLU A 26 4.53 0.81 -12.53
CA GLU A 26 3.52 -0.01 -11.87
C GLU A 26 3.79 -0.09 -10.36
N LEU A 27 2.87 0.43 -9.55
CA LEU A 27 2.90 0.35 -8.08
C LEU A 27 1.97 -0.76 -7.54
N GLY A 28 1.02 -1.23 -8.37
CA GLY A 28 0.09 -2.29 -8.03
C GLY A 28 0.74 -3.67 -8.03
N LYS A 29 0.41 -4.49 -7.03
CA LYS A 29 0.95 -5.86 -6.89
C LYS A 29 0.02 -6.93 -7.47
N ARG A 30 -1.28 -6.65 -7.61
CA ARG A 30 -2.30 -7.66 -7.90
C ARG A 30 -2.00 -8.43 -9.18
N ASP A 31 -1.78 -7.72 -10.29
CA ASP A 31 -1.56 -8.34 -11.59
C ASP A 31 -0.22 -9.05 -11.70
N VAL A 32 0.82 -8.51 -11.06
CA VAL A 32 2.15 -9.11 -10.96
C VAL A 32 2.07 -10.45 -10.22
N TYR A 33 1.42 -10.49 -9.06
CA TYR A 33 1.27 -11.71 -8.25
C TYR A 33 0.36 -12.73 -8.91
N ALA A 34 -0.60 -12.28 -9.73
CA ALA A 34 -1.44 -13.14 -10.53
C ALA A 34 -0.77 -13.65 -11.82
N ASN A 35 0.50 -13.28 -12.08
CA ASN A 35 1.21 -13.58 -13.34
C ASN A 35 0.39 -13.18 -14.58
N SER A 36 -0.18 -11.98 -14.53
CA SER A 36 -1.02 -11.47 -15.62
C SER A 36 -0.20 -11.24 -16.88
N LYS A 37 -0.81 -11.49 -18.04
CA LYS A 37 -0.13 -11.35 -19.34
C LYS A 37 0.04 -9.88 -19.71
N LEU A 38 1.26 -9.50 -20.09
CA LEU A 38 1.57 -8.22 -20.71
C LEU A 38 1.84 -8.41 -22.21
N SER A 39 1.23 -7.58 -23.05
CA SER A 39 1.50 -7.60 -24.49
C SER A 39 2.85 -6.95 -24.78
N LEU A 40 3.82 -7.69 -25.33
CA LEU A 40 5.09 -7.09 -25.73
C LEU A 40 4.94 -6.10 -26.89
N LEU A 41 3.87 -6.23 -27.69
CA LEU A 41 3.57 -5.28 -28.77
C LEU A 41 3.32 -3.87 -28.24
N SER A 42 2.75 -3.71 -27.04
CA SER A 42 2.58 -2.39 -26.44
C SER A 42 3.91 -1.74 -26.04
N LEU A 43 5.00 -2.51 -25.94
CA LEU A 43 6.34 -1.98 -25.65
C LEU A 43 7.11 -1.57 -26.92
N ARG A 44 6.61 -1.92 -28.10
CA ARG A 44 7.25 -1.66 -29.41
C ARG A 44 7.71 -0.21 -29.63
N PRO A 45 6.98 0.83 -29.17
CA PRO A 45 7.42 2.22 -29.31
C PRO A 45 8.63 2.62 -28.44
N GLY A 46 9.34 1.65 -27.86
CA GLY A 46 10.45 1.88 -26.93
C GLY A 46 9.99 2.14 -25.50
N ILE A 47 8.76 1.75 -25.14
CA ILE A 47 8.23 1.96 -23.78
C ILE A 47 8.99 1.08 -22.79
N THR A 48 9.35 1.66 -21.64
CA THR A 48 9.91 0.91 -20.51
C THR A 48 8.84 0.67 -19.45
N PHE A 49 8.71 -0.57 -19.01
CA PHE A 49 7.80 -0.99 -17.95
C PHE A 49 8.57 -1.31 -16.67
N HIS A 50 8.30 -0.56 -15.61
CA HIS A 50 8.93 -0.73 -14.30
C HIS A 50 7.90 -1.21 -13.30
N VAL A 51 8.17 -2.33 -12.62
CA VAL A 51 7.45 -2.71 -11.39
C VAL A 51 8.21 -2.14 -10.21
N ILE A 52 7.56 -1.30 -9.41
CA ILE A 52 8.17 -0.67 -8.24
C ILE A 52 7.54 -1.26 -6.99
N ASP A 53 8.34 -2.00 -6.23
CA ASP A 53 7.97 -2.52 -4.92
C ASP A 53 8.97 -2.05 -3.86
N ALA A 54 8.53 -1.18 -2.95
CA ALA A 54 9.36 -0.65 -1.88
C ALA A 54 9.91 -1.74 -0.95
N VAL A 55 9.14 -2.82 -0.72
CA VAL A 55 9.58 -3.94 0.14
C VAL A 55 10.72 -4.70 -0.54
N THR A 56 10.57 -5.03 -1.82
CA THR A 56 11.63 -5.66 -2.60
C THR A 56 12.85 -4.75 -2.70
N LEU A 57 12.66 -3.45 -2.95
CA LEU A 57 13.76 -2.48 -3.00
C LEU A 57 14.54 -2.44 -1.69
N TYR A 58 13.86 -2.44 -0.54
CA TYR A 58 14.49 -2.50 0.78
C TYR A 58 15.25 -3.81 1.01
N ASN A 59 14.65 -4.95 0.65
CA ASN A 59 15.26 -6.25 0.87
C ASN A 59 16.55 -6.46 0.05
N TYR A 60 16.61 -5.95 -1.18
CA TYR A 60 17.76 -6.11 -2.06
C TYR A 60 18.76 -4.95 -2.02
N TYR A 61 18.31 -3.74 -1.70
CA TYR A 61 19.13 -2.52 -1.74
C TYR A 61 18.87 -1.61 -0.53
N PRO A 62 19.12 -2.10 0.70
CA PRO A 62 18.79 -1.37 1.93
C PRO A 62 19.51 -0.01 2.02
N GLU A 63 20.78 0.06 1.60
CA GLU A 63 21.54 1.32 1.60
C GLU A 63 20.94 2.38 0.66
N LYS A 64 20.41 1.96 -0.50
CA LYS A 64 19.73 2.90 -1.41
C LYS A 64 18.45 3.43 -0.81
N VAL A 65 17.69 2.56 -0.13
CA VAL A 65 16.46 2.98 0.57
C VAL A 65 16.79 3.92 1.72
N ARG A 66 17.86 3.64 2.48
CA ARG A 66 18.34 4.53 3.54
C ARG A 66 18.64 5.92 3.00
N THR A 67 19.46 6.03 1.95
CA THR A 67 19.78 7.33 1.32
C THR A 67 18.54 8.05 0.79
N LEU A 68 17.58 7.31 0.20
CA LEU A 68 16.33 7.90 -0.28
C LEU A 68 15.48 8.45 0.87
N LEU A 69 15.38 7.72 1.98
CA LEU A 69 14.62 8.15 3.15
C LEU A 69 15.29 9.34 3.86
N GLU A 70 16.62 9.38 3.92
CA GLU A 70 17.39 10.53 4.40
C GLU A 70 17.09 11.77 3.55
N TYR A 71 17.14 11.64 2.23
CA TYR A 71 16.80 12.73 1.31
C TYR A 71 15.37 13.24 1.51
N ILE A 72 14.38 12.33 1.62
CA ILE A 72 12.98 12.71 1.90
C ILE A 72 12.87 13.43 3.24
N SER A 73 13.55 12.93 4.28
CA SER A 73 13.59 13.55 5.60
C SER A 73 14.14 14.97 5.53
N ASP A 74 15.27 15.18 4.85
CA ASP A 74 15.88 16.50 4.71
C ASP A 74 14.93 17.47 4.01
N MET A 75 14.24 17.04 2.95
CA MET A 75 13.29 17.92 2.30
C MET A 75 12.07 18.25 3.17
N CYS A 76 11.60 17.33 4.00
CA CYS A 76 10.53 17.61 4.97
C CYS A 76 10.96 18.68 5.99
N HIS A 77 12.22 18.67 6.43
CA HIS A 77 12.74 19.69 7.37
C HIS A 77 12.87 21.08 6.73
N GLN A 78 12.99 21.15 5.41
CA GLN A 78 13.12 22.41 4.67
C GLN A 78 11.75 23.08 4.40
N GLU A 79 10.66 22.61 5.01
CA GLU A 79 9.27 23.09 4.80
C GLU A 79 8.79 23.06 3.33
N ASN A 80 9.50 22.38 2.44
CA ASN A 80 9.14 22.23 1.03
C ASN A 80 8.02 21.19 0.79
N PHE A 81 7.36 20.73 1.86
CA PHE A 81 6.30 19.75 1.82
C PHE A 81 5.07 20.26 2.56
N GLU A 82 4.00 20.49 1.81
CA GLU A 82 2.68 20.70 2.39
C GLU A 82 2.11 19.36 2.88
N LEU A 83 1.49 19.38 4.06
CA LEU A 83 0.78 18.22 4.58
C LEU A 83 -0.37 17.86 3.64
N LEU A 84 -0.34 16.65 3.09
CA LEU A 84 -1.37 16.18 2.16
C LEU A 84 -2.72 16.06 2.88
N MET A 85 -3.63 16.98 2.53
CA MET A 85 -5.02 16.99 2.96
C MET A 85 -5.93 16.40 1.88
N PRO A 86 -7.06 15.76 2.26
CA PRO A 86 -7.52 15.50 3.63
C PRO A 86 -6.83 14.28 4.27
N PHE A 87 -6.71 14.28 5.60
CA PHE A 87 -6.49 13.05 6.37
C PHE A 87 -7.54 12.96 7.49
N LYS A 88 -7.94 11.74 7.83
CA LYS A 88 -8.93 11.46 8.88
C LYS A 88 -8.26 10.79 10.07
N ILE A 89 -8.43 11.38 11.24
CA ILE A 89 -7.88 10.85 12.50
C ILE A 89 -8.93 9.95 13.17
N PHE A 90 -8.48 8.80 13.65
CA PHE A 90 -9.22 7.84 14.46
C PHE A 90 -8.49 7.63 15.79
N GLU A 91 -9.24 7.45 16.86
CA GLU A 91 -8.70 6.97 18.14
C GLU A 91 -8.48 5.44 18.08
N PRO A 92 -7.62 4.85 18.93
CA PRO A 92 -7.37 3.41 18.91
C PRO A 92 -8.64 2.57 19.12
N SER A 93 -9.59 3.08 19.90
CA SER A 93 -10.91 2.46 20.13
C SER A 93 -11.77 2.38 18.86
N GLN A 94 -11.47 3.20 17.84
CA GLN A 94 -12.23 3.30 16.59
C GLN A 94 -11.58 2.51 15.45
N ILE A 95 -10.60 1.63 15.73
CA ILE A 95 -9.86 0.93 14.68
C ILE A 95 -10.77 0.07 13.79
N GLN A 96 -11.82 -0.54 14.36
CA GLN A 96 -12.80 -1.31 13.59
C GLN A 96 -13.56 -0.43 12.60
N ASP A 97 -14.00 0.75 13.02
CA ASP A 97 -14.67 1.73 12.16
C ASP A 97 -13.73 2.28 11.08
N ALA A 98 -12.45 2.48 11.43
CA ALA A 98 -11.42 2.91 10.49
C ALA A 98 -11.27 1.89 9.36
N PHE A 99 -11.13 0.60 9.69
CA PHE A 99 -11.06 -0.47 8.70
C PHE A 99 -12.37 -0.65 7.92
N ALA A 100 -13.53 -0.61 8.57
CA ALA A 100 -14.82 -0.71 7.91
C ALA A 100 -15.09 0.45 6.93
N THR A 101 -14.54 1.64 7.21
CA THR A 101 -14.58 2.77 6.29
C THR A 101 -13.55 2.62 5.16
N TYR A 102 -12.35 2.14 5.48
CA TYR A 102 -11.25 1.93 4.53
C TYR A 102 -11.64 0.93 3.43
N THR A 103 -12.26 -0.20 3.80
CA THR A 103 -12.65 -1.28 2.86
C THR A 103 -13.70 -0.85 1.84
N LYS A 104 -14.50 0.18 2.14
CA LYS A 104 -15.45 0.77 1.18
C LYS A 104 -14.75 1.52 0.04
N ALA A 105 -13.46 1.84 0.18
CA ALA A 105 -12.65 2.54 -0.81
C ALA A 105 -13.21 3.92 -1.26
N THR A 106 -14.03 4.57 -0.43
CA THR A 106 -14.62 5.89 -0.72
C THR A 106 -13.89 7.05 -0.04
N HIS A 107 -12.72 6.80 0.55
CA HIS A 107 -11.97 7.81 1.28
C HIS A 107 -11.00 8.55 0.37
N ILE A 108 -10.76 9.82 0.68
CA ILE A 108 -9.71 10.63 0.06
C ILE A 108 -8.61 10.83 1.12
N GLY A 109 -7.37 10.66 0.69
CA GLY A 109 -6.17 10.87 1.50
C GLY A 109 -5.96 9.83 2.60
N LYS A 110 -5.33 10.22 3.71
CA LYS A 110 -4.74 9.27 4.68
C LYS A 110 -5.67 9.03 5.88
N PHE A 111 -5.77 7.78 6.32
CA PHE A 111 -6.30 7.46 7.65
C PHE A 111 -5.15 7.38 8.65
N VAL A 112 -5.31 8.05 9.78
CA VAL A 112 -4.31 8.14 10.85
C VAL A 112 -4.95 7.64 12.13
N VAL A 113 -4.32 6.67 12.79
CA VAL A 113 -4.71 6.28 14.15
C VAL A 113 -3.81 7.03 15.11
N ARG A 114 -4.39 7.92 15.93
CA ARG A 114 -3.63 8.64 16.94
C ARG A 114 -3.40 7.71 18.12
N VAL A 115 -2.16 7.26 18.28
CA VAL A 115 -1.77 6.53 19.49
C VAL A 115 -1.22 7.55 20.47
N CYS A 116 -2.04 7.99 21.43
CA CYS A 116 -1.54 8.75 22.56
C CYS A 116 -0.65 7.81 23.39
N GLN A 117 0.56 8.24 23.75
CA GLN A 117 1.31 7.62 24.84
C GLN A 117 0.58 7.93 26.15
N SER A 118 -0.50 7.20 26.44
CA SER A 118 -0.88 6.95 27.82
C SER A 118 -0.04 5.78 28.31
N ASP A 119 0.51 5.85 29.52
CA ASP A 119 1.23 4.75 30.21
C ASP A 119 0.38 3.47 30.42
N GLN A 120 -0.81 3.40 29.82
CA GLN A 120 -1.69 2.24 29.89
C GLN A 120 -1.52 1.38 28.64
N PRO A 121 -1.08 0.12 28.78
CA PRO A 121 -0.95 -0.79 27.64
C PRO A 121 -2.32 -1.01 26.99
N LEU A 122 -2.34 -0.95 25.65
CA LEU A 122 -3.50 -1.31 24.84
C LEU A 122 -3.94 -2.74 25.20
N GLN A 123 -5.07 -2.87 25.89
CA GLN A 123 -5.65 -4.18 26.17
C GLN A 123 -6.26 -4.73 24.88
N LEU A 124 -5.52 -5.62 24.22
CA LEU A 124 -6.03 -6.41 23.11
C LEU A 124 -7.09 -7.37 23.67
N HIS A 125 -8.36 -7.08 23.42
CA HIS A 125 -9.46 -7.95 23.79
C HIS A 125 -9.51 -9.13 22.80
N ASN A 126 -8.70 -10.16 23.04
CA ASN A 126 -8.70 -11.38 22.25
C ASN A 126 -10.04 -12.11 22.45
N SER A 127 -10.95 -12.00 21.47
CA SER A 127 -12.25 -12.69 21.50
C SER A 127 -12.18 -14.16 21.04
N HIS A 128 -10.98 -14.74 20.94
CA HIS A 128 -10.75 -16.08 20.37
C HIS A 128 -10.27 -17.11 21.40
N THR A 129 -11.02 -17.33 22.51
CA THR A 129 -10.74 -18.48 23.41
C THR A 129 -11.99 -19.08 24.06
N ARG A 130 -13.11 -19.26 23.33
CA ARG A 130 -14.29 -19.96 23.88
C ARG A 130 -14.97 -21.03 23.03
N GLN A 131 -14.35 -21.53 21.96
CA GLN A 131 -14.96 -22.61 21.15
C GLN A 131 -14.14 -23.92 21.02
N GLN A 132 -12.95 -24.05 21.61
CA GLN A 132 -12.17 -25.30 21.53
C GLN A 132 -12.27 -26.25 22.74
N GLN A 133 -13.03 -25.91 23.79
CA GLN A 133 -13.20 -26.81 24.96
C GLN A 133 -14.52 -27.61 25.01
N GLN A 134 -15.38 -27.54 23.97
CA GLN A 134 -16.63 -28.32 23.94
C GLN A 134 -16.63 -29.52 22.97
N GLN A 135 -15.51 -29.85 22.30
CA GLN A 135 -15.45 -31.00 21.36
C GLN A 135 -14.54 -32.17 21.80
N GLN A 136 -13.97 -32.18 23.01
CA GLN A 136 -13.20 -33.34 23.51
C GLN A 136 -13.94 -34.15 24.59
N GLY A 137 -15.28 -34.13 24.57
CA GLY A 137 -16.12 -34.82 25.55
C GLY A 137 -17.09 -35.86 24.99
N LEU A 138 -16.93 -36.29 23.73
CA LEU A 138 -17.81 -37.30 23.15
C LEU A 138 -17.08 -38.08 22.06
N PHE A 139 -16.50 -39.22 22.44
CA PHE A 139 -16.35 -40.48 21.67
C PHE A 139 -15.41 -41.38 22.48
N VAL A 140 -16.01 -42.24 23.30
CA VAL A 140 -15.48 -43.57 23.62
C VAL A 140 -15.83 -44.45 22.42
#